data_AF-A0A7V9CMG6-F1
#
_entry.id   AF-A0A7V9CMG6-F1
#
_cell.length_a   1.000
_cell.length_b   1.000
_cell.length_c   1.000
_cell.angle_alpha   90.00
_cell.angle_beta   90.00
_cell.angle_gamma   90.00
#
_symmetry.space_group_name_H-M   'P 1'
#
loop_
_entity.id
_entity.type
_entity.pdbx_description
1 polymer ?
#
loop_
_entity_poly.entity_id
_entity_poly.type
_entity_poly.pdbx_seq_one_letter_code
_entity_poly.pdbx_strand_id
1 'polypeptide(L)'
;VWTYYWALAHQPAPAARRWLLDQSWSTLRDRVIADLGRAHPDLHDCVSQVDIMRLGHAMVRPSPGLLSDPSWRALQAGHDRLFYAHSDLSGLPLFEEAQYRGVLAADRAAAVLGRS
;
A
#
# COMPACT_ATOMS: atom_id res chain seq x y z
N VAL A 1 -6.96 3.43 -20.83
CA VAL A 1 -6.59 2.37 -19.86
C VAL A 1 -7.30 2.69 -18.56
N TRP A 2 -8.05 1.73 -18.00
CA TRP A 2 -8.75 1.89 -16.72
C TRP A 2 -7.95 1.19 -15.62
N THR A 3 -7.76 1.87 -14.49
CA THR A 3 -7.16 1.29 -13.29
C THR A 3 -8.22 1.19 -12.20
N TYR A 4 -8.35 0.02 -11.58
CA TYR A 4 -9.33 -0.24 -10.53
C TYR A 4 -8.63 -0.76 -9.28
N TYR A 5 -8.93 -0.14 -8.14
CA TYR A 5 -8.40 -0.57 -6.84
C TYR A 5 -9.54 -0.94 -5.91
N TRP A 6 -9.54 -2.20 -5.46
CA TRP A 6 -10.53 -2.70 -4.52
C TRP A 6 -9.90 -3.02 -3.17
N ALA A 7 -10.10 -2.14 -2.21
CA ALA A 7 -9.48 -2.24 -0.88
C ALA A 7 -9.98 -3.43 -0.03
N LEU A 8 -11.13 -4.03 -0.36
CA LEU A 8 -11.80 -5.07 0.43
C LEU A 8 -11.99 -4.72 1.92
N ALA A 9 -12.14 -3.43 2.23
CA ALA A 9 -12.18 -2.92 3.59
C ALA A 9 -13.55 -3.06 4.31
N HIS A 10 -14.49 -3.81 3.74
CA HIS A 10 -15.84 -4.02 4.29
C HIS A 10 -15.92 -5.19 5.29
N GLN A 11 -14.81 -5.89 5.52
CA GLN A 11 -14.71 -7.03 6.44
C GLN A 11 -13.41 -6.93 7.25
N PRO A 12 -13.30 -7.65 8.38
CA PRO A 12 -12.02 -7.85 9.06
C PRO A 12 -10.96 -8.42 8.10
N ALA A 13 -9.71 -7.97 8.23
CA ALA A 13 -8.63 -8.33 7.30
C ALA A 13 -8.44 -9.85 7.08
N PRO A 14 -8.54 -10.72 8.12
CA PRO A 14 -8.46 -12.18 7.89
C PRO A 14 -9.59 -12.73 7.02
N ALA A 15 -10.82 -12.23 7.19
CA ALA A 15 -11.98 -12.65 6.42
C ALA A 15 -11.90 -12.16 4.97
N ALA A 16 -11.56 -10.88 4.78
CA ALA A 16 -11.35 -10.30 3.45
C ALA A 16 -10.24 -11.01 2.66
N ARG A 17 -9.13 -11.35 3.33
CA ARG A 17 -8.02 -12.11 2.72
C ARG A 17 -8.45 -13.50 2.30
N ARG A 18 -9.14 -14.25 3.18
CA ARG A 18 -9.65 -15.59 2.86
C ARG A 18 -10.56 -15.53 1.64
N TRP A 19 -11.54 -14.62 1.67
CA TRP A 19 -12.44 -14.41 0.55
C TRP A 19 -11.69 -14.13 -0.76
N LEU A 20 -10.72 -13.21 -0.77
CA LEU A 20 -9.94 -12.86 -1.98
C LEU A 20 -9.18 -14.06 -2.57
N LEU A 21 -8.60 -14.89 -1.71
CA LEU A 21 -7.85 -16.08 -2.13
C LEU A 21 -8.76 -17.17 -2.70
N ASP A 22 -10.00 -17.26 -2.22
CA ASP A 22 -10.99 -18.23 -2.70
C ASP A 22 -11.63 -17.84 -4.05
N GLN A 23 -11.45 -16.60 -4.52
CA GLN A 23 -12.09 -16.15 -5.77
C GLN A 23 -11.33 -16.61 -7.01
N SER A 24 -12.04 -17.07 -8.04
CA SER A 24 -11.46 -17.24 -9.37
C SER A 24 -11.16 -15.87 -10.03
N TRP A 25 -10.33 -15.89 -11.08
CA TRP A 25 -10.10 -14.70 -11.90
C TRP A 25 -11.40 -14.19 -12.54
N SER A 26 -12.26 -15.08 -13.05
CA SER A 26 -13.52 -14.69 -13.71
C SER A 26 -14.47 -13.97 -12.75
N THR A 27 -14.60 -14.46 -11.51
CA THR A 27 -15.43 -13.82 -10.48
C THR A 27 -14.93 -12.41 -10.16
N LEU A 28 -13.61 -12.23 -10.08
CA LEU A 28 -13.04 -10.90 -9.82
C LEU A 28 -13.23 -9.98 -11.03
N ARG A 29 -12.97 -10.47 -12.26
CA ARG A 29 -13.19 -9.73 -13.50
C ARG A 29 -14.63 -9.22 -13.59
N ASP A 30 -15.60 -10.11 -13.42
CA ASP A 30 -17.02 -9.78 -13.60
C ASP A 30 -17.49 -8.72 -12.60
N ARG A 31 -16.98 -8.79 -11.35
CA ARG A 31 -17.25 -7.75 -10.34
C ARG A 31 -16.66 -6.40 -10.73
N VAL A 32 -15.42 -6.36 -11.22
CA VAL A 32 -14.76 -5.12 -11.66
C VAL A 32 -15.51 -4.50 -12.84
N ILE A 33 -15.85 -5.31 -13.86
CA ILE A 33 -16.58 -4.84 -15.04
C ILE A 33 -17.98 -4.35 -14.67
N ALA A 34 -18.71 -5.06 -13.80
CA ALA A 34 -20.02 -4.62 -13.34
C ALA A 34 -19.96 -3.28 -12.60
N ASP A 35 -18.92 -3.06 -11.78
CA ASP A 35 -18.77 -1.83 -11.02
C ASP A 35 -18.40 -0.63 -11.91
N LEU A 36 -17.40 -0.80 -12.77
CA LEU A 36 -16.98 0.22 -13.73
C LEU A 36 -18.07 0.50 -14.78
N GLY A 37 -18.87 -0.51 -15.14
CA GLY A 37 -19.97 -0.41 -16.09
C GLY A 37 -21.04 0.61 -15.68
N ARG A 38 -21.16 0.92 -14.38
CA ARG A 38 -22.06 1.98 -13.88
C ARG A 38 -21.69 3.36 -14.42
N ALA A 39 -20.40 3.61 -14.64
CA ALA A 39 -19.89 4.86 -15.20
C ALA A 39 -19.62 4.77 -16.71
N HIS A 40 -19.43 3.57 -17.25
CA HIS A 40 -19.12 3.31 -18.66
C HIS A 40 -19.98 2.14 -19.19
N PRO A 41 -21.23 2.40 -19.62
CA PRO A 41 -22.21 1.35 -19.90
C PRO A 41 -21.83 0.35 -21.00
N ASP A 42 -21.05 0.79 -21.99
CA ASP A 42 -20.51 0.01 -23.11
C ASP A 42 -19.13 -0.61 -22.83
N LEU A 43 -18.63 -0.54 -21.59
CA LEU A 43 -17.32 -1.05 -21.21
C LEU A 43 -17.12 -2.52 -21.58
N HIS A 44 -18.16 -3.35 -21.43
CA HIS A 44 -18.10 -4.77 -21.74
C HIS A 44 -17.71 -5.03 -23.21
N ASP A 45 -18.19 -4.19 -24.13
CA ASP A 45 -17.94 -4.36 -25.56
C ASP A 45 -16.58 -3.77 -25.99
N CYS A 46 -16.01 -2.91 -25.15
CA CYS A 46 -14.76 -2.19 -25.41
C CYS A 46 -13.53 -2.85 -24.77
N VAL A 47 -13.71 -3.72 -23.77
CA VAL A 47 -12.60 -4.34 -23.03
C VAL A 47 -12.06 -5.55 -23.80
N SER A 48 -10.80 -5.45 -24.24
CA SER A 48 -10.09 -6.56 -24.90
C SER A 48 -9.22 -7.39 -23.94
N GLN A 49 -8.87 -6.86 -22.77
CA GLN A 49 -7.97 -7.50 -21.80
C GLN A 49 -8.28 -7.04 -20.37
N VAL A 50 -8.16 -7.97 -19.41
CA VAL A 50 -8.26 -7.68 -17.98
C VAL A 50 -7.16 -8.43 -17.23
N ASP A 51 -6.27 -7.68 -16.60
CA ASP A 51 -5.25 -8.23 -15.71
C ASP A 51 -5.62 -7.95 -14.26
N ILE A 52 -5.54 -8.98 -13.41
CA ILE A 52 -5.93 -8.88 -12.00
C ILE A 52 -4.74 -9.28 -11.13
N MET A 53 -4.35 -8.36 -10.25
CA MET A 53 -3.32 -8.59 -9.25
C MET A 53 -3.96 -8.67 -7.86
N ARG A 54 -3.63 -9.73 -7.11
CA ARG A 54 -4.01 -9.87 -5.70
C ARG A 54 -2.86 -9.35 -4.84
N LEU A 55 -3.05 -8.20 -4.20
CA LEU A 55 -2.03 -7.58 -3.37
C LEU A 55 -2.26 -7.95 -1.89
N GLY A 56 -1.38 -8.79 -1.34
CA GLY A 56 -1.44 -9.23 0.06
C GLY A 56 -0.69 -8.32 1.04
N HIS A 57 0.05 -7.33 0.53
CA HIS A 57 0.89 -6.45 1.33
C HIS A 57 0.01 -5.46 2.11
N ALA A 58 0.10 -5.50 3.44
CA ALA A 58 -0.61 -4.56 4.29
C ALA A 58 0.13 -3.23 4.27
N MET A 59 -0.50 -2.20 3.73
CA MET A 59 -0.08 -0.82 3.93
C MET A 59 -0.36 -0.40 5.38
N VAL A 60 0.48 0.48 5.93
CA VAL A 60 0.20 1.11 7.23
C VAL A 60 -1.21 1.72 7.26
N ARG A 61 -1.92 1.49 8.36
CA ARG A 61 -3.24 2.07 8.63
C ARG A 61 -3.14 2.97 9.85
N PRO A 62 -2.80 4.25 9.68
CA PRO A 62 -2.64 5.15 10.81
C PRO A 62 -3.97 5.30 11.55
N SER A 63 -3.89 5.28 12.88
CA SER A 63 -5.00 5.62 13.77
C SER A 63 -4.74 7.00 14.39
N PRO A 64 -5.79 7.73 14.80
CA PRO A 64 -5.62 8.97 15.57
C PRO A 64 -4.66 8.75 16.75
N GLY A 65 -3.70 9.66 16.92
CA GLY A 65 -2.65 9.59 17.94
C GLY A 65 -1.29 9.03 17.47
N LEU A 66 -1.19 8.44 16.28
CA LEU A 66 0.05 7.84 15.76
C LEU A 66 1.25 8.80 15.78
N LEU A 67 1.09 10.04 15.31
CA LEU A 67 2.19 11.02 15.21
C LEU A 67 2.73 11.49 16.58
N SER A 68 1.88 11.40 17.61
CA SER A 68 2.24 11.69 19.00
C SER A 68 2.74 10.47 19.76
N ASP A 69 2.63 9.27 19.19
CA ASP A 69 3.03 8.03 19.85
C ASP A 69 4.56 7.99 20.02
N PRO A 70 5.07 7.88 21.27
CA PRO A 70 6.51 7.83 21.50
C PRO A 70 7.16 6.58 20.90
N SER A 71 6.45 5.45 20.82
CA SER A 71 6.96 4.24 20.18
C SER A 71 7.14 4.41 18.67
N TRP A 72 6.24 5.18 18.04
CA TRP A 72 6.33 5.53 16.63
C TRP A 72 7.52 6.44 16.33
N ARG A 73 7.75 7.44 17.20
CA ARG A 73 8.93 8.32 17.08
C ARG A 73 10.24 7.55 17.28
N ALA A 74 10.27 6.62 18.23
CA ALA A 74 11.41 5.74 18.44
C ALA A 74 11.68 4.86 17.21
N LEU A 75 10.62 4.30 16.60
CA LEU A 75 10.74 3.55 15.34
C LEU A 75 11.34 4.42 14.22
N GLN A 76 10.90 5.67 14.06
CA GLN A 76 11.46 6.59 13.05
C GLN A 76 12.93 6.99 13.31
N ALA A 77 13.39 6.95 14.56
CA ALA A 77 14.78 7.22 14.90
C ALA A 77 15.71 6.08 14.46
N GLY A 78 15.22 4.83 14.48
CA GLY A 78 16.02 3.65 14.19
C GLY A 78 16.93 3.24 15.35
N HIS A 79 17.99 2.50 15.07
CA HIS A 79 19.04 2.15 16.04
C HIS A 79 20.42 2.61 15.52
N ASP A 80 21.42 2.61 16.40
CA ASP A 80 22.76 3.18 16.16
C ASP A 80 23.33 2.97 14.75
N ARG A 81 23.33 1.72 14.26
CA ARG A 81 23.82 1.35 12.93
C ARG A 81 22.77 0.64 12.07
N LEU A 82 21.49 0.86 12.39
CA LEU A 82 20.35 0.29 11.67
C LEU A 82 19.32 1.39 11.38
N PHE A 83 19.24 1.78 10.11
CA PHE A 83 18.36 2.84 9.63
C PHE A 83 17.19 2.25 8.86
N TYR A 84 15.97 2.64 9.21
CA TYR A 84 14.77 2.24 8.49
C TYR A 84 14.43 3.27 7.40
N ALA A 85 13.95 2.79 6.25
CA ALA A 85 13.78 3.58 5.03
C ALA A 85 12.46 3.32 4.29
N HIS A 86 11.46 2.75 4.95
CA HIS A 86 10.17 2.42 4.33
C HIS A 86 9.12 3.51 4.59
N SER A 87 8.15 3.64 3.69
CA SER A 87 7.09 4.66 3.74
C SER A 87 6.19 4.54 4.98
N ASP A 88 6.09 3.35 5.58
CA ASP A 88 5.22 3.22 6.77
C ASP A 88 5.67 4.12 7.89
N LEU A 89 6.96 4.47 8.01
CA LEU A 89 7.49 5.41 9.00
C LEU A 89 6.81 6.80 8.96
N SER A 90 6.26 7.18 7.81
CA SER A 90 5.49 8.41 7.63
C SER A 90 4.00 8.25 7.91
N GLY A 91 3.53 7.03 8.15
CA GLY A 91 2.12 6.71 8.35
C GLY A 91 1.32 6.70 7.06
N LEU A 92 1.98 6.84 5.90
CA LEU A 92 1.37 6.91 4.58
C LEU A 92 2.13 6.02 3.59
N PRO A 93 1.46 5.11 2.88
CA PRO A 93 2.08 4.21 1.91
C PRO A 93 2.27 4.88 0.54
N LEU A 94 2.97 6.02 0.50
CA LEU A 94 3.18 6.81 -0.72
C LEU A 94 4.62 6.67 -1.22
N PHE A 95 4.80 6.78 -2.54
CA PHE A 95 6.10 6.67 -3.18
C PHE A 95 7.06 7.77 -2.70
N GLU A 96 6.54 8.99 -2.61
CA GLU A 96 7.26 10.17 -2.13
C GLU A 96 7.77 9.96 -0.70
N GLU A 97 6.97 9.32 0.15
CA GLU A 97 7.37 9.01 1.53
C GLU A 97 8.43 7.90 1.58
N ALA A 98 8.34 6.88 0.71
CA ALA A 98 9.39 5.87 0.60
C ALA A 98 10.72 6.50 0.17
N GLN A 99 10.68 7.39 -0.84
CA GLN A 99 11.86 8.09 -1.34
C GLN A 99 12.44 9.04 -0.29
N TYR A 100 11.60 9.85 0.36
CA TYR A 100 12.00 10.75 1.43
C TYR A 100 12.66 10.01 2.60
N ARG A 101 12.05 8.91 3.07
CA ARG A 101 12.62 8.07 4.14
C ARG A 101 13.92 7.39 3.72
N GLY A 102 14.04 7.01 2.45
CA GLY A 102 15.29 6.51 1.86
C GLY A 102 16.43 7.52 1.91
N VAL A 103 16.18 8.77 1.50
CA VAL A 103 17.18 9.85 1.56
C VAL A 103 17.62 10.10 2.99
N LEU A 104 16.67 10.24 3.94
CA LEU A 104 17.02 10.45 5.34
C LEU A 104 17.85 9.31 5.94
N ALA A 105 17.55 8.07 5.59
CA ALA A 105 18.32 6.92 6.05
C ALA A 105 19.75 6.93 5.48
N ALA A 106 19.90 7.30 4.20
CA ALA A 106 21.21 7.44 3.55
C ALA A 106 22.05 8.54 4.20
N ASP A 107 21.47 9.72 4.45
CA ASP A 107 22.16 10.85 5.10
C ASP A 107 22.66 10.48 6.50
N ARG A 108 21.82 9.80 7.30
CA ARG A 108 22.20 9.31 8.63
C ARG A 108 23.32 8.27 8.57
N ALA A 109 23.25 7.34 7.62
CA ALA A 109 24.29 6.34 7.42
C ALA A 109 25.62 6.97 6.99
N ALA A 110 25.58 7.96 6.09
CA ALA A 110 26.75 8.69 5.63
C ALA A 110 27.45 9.44 6.78
N ALA A 111 26.67 10.09 7.65
CA ALA A 111 27.18 10.76 8.85
C ALA A 111 27.90 9.79 9.80
N VAL A 112 27.33 8.61 10.07
CA VAL A 112 27.96 7.58 10.93
C VAL A 112 29.24 7.01 10.30
N LEU A 113 29.31 6.93 8.98
CA LEU A 113 30.48 6.43 8.26
C LEU A 113 31.57 7.50 8.04
N GLY A 114 31.38 8.74 8.51
CA GLY A 114 32.33 9.84 8.31
C GLY A 114 32.44 10.29 6.86
N ARG A 115 31.38 10.11 6.06
CA ARG A 115 31.30 10.50 4.65
C ARG A 115 30.29 11.66 4.53
N SER A 116 30.68 12.86 4.93
CA SER A 116 29.88 14.09 4.78
C SER A 116 30.35 14.93 3.60
#